data_AF-A0A2H9N9U5-F1
#
_entry.id   AF-A0A2H9N9U5-F1
#
_cell.length_a   1.000
_cell.length_b   1.000
_cell.length_c   1.000
_cell.angle_alpha   90.00
_cell.angle_beta   90.00
_cell.angle_gamma   90.00
#
_symmetry.space_group_name_H-M   'P 1'
#
loop_
_entity.id
_entity.type
_entity.pdbx_description
1 polymer ?
#
loop_
_entity_poly.entity_id
_entity_poly.type
_entity_poly.pdbx_seq_one_letter_code
_entity_poly.pdbx_strand_id
1 'polypeptide(L)'
;MNITLSAPSREEIHAVIADNNPIGIVPGMAFNEVTIPPCTDQNGNLVTEDIDYQVTNLPEGFIFINNTRIISLTERDTVPDTLKELVTTTYACETNSGLKAEQEFELNDLDEGGVTDFYEFLNSEVPLLNQNGYFQLNL
;
A
#
# COMPACT_ATOMS: atom_id res chain seq x y z
N MET A 1 28.31 8.23 15.70
CA MET A 1 26.96 7.71 16.01
C MET A 1 26.57 6.89 14.80
N ASN A 2 26.29 5.60 14.94
CA ASN A 2 25.82 4.80 13.80
C ASN A 2 24.36 5.20 13.58
N ILE A 3 24.06 5.69 12.38
CA ILE A 3 22.70 5.95 11.93
C ILE A 3 22.17 4.61 11.40
N THR A 4 20.98 4.19 11.82
CA THR A 4 20.24 3.13 11.14
C THR A 4 19.11 3.74 10.31
N LEU A 5 18.80 3.08 9.20
CA LEU A 5 17.66 3.40 8.35
C LEU A 5 16.45 2.58 8.82
N SER A 6 15.27 3.17 8.77
CA SER A 6 14.01 2.51 9.09
C SER A 6 12.99 2.78 7.99
N ALA A 7 12.41 1.71 7.46
CA ALA A 7 11.24 1.80 6.59
C ALA A 7 10.00 2.16 7.44
N PRO A 8 9.00 2.83 6.85
CA PRO A 8 7.71 2.98 7.52
C PRO A 8 7.12 1.62 7.87
N SER A 9 6.36 1.56 8.95
CA SER A 9 5.74 0.30 9.39
C SER A 9 4.68 -0.16 8.39
N ARG A 10 4.33 -1.46 8.44
CA ARG A 10 3.24 -2.02 7.65
C ARG A 10 1.95 -1.21 7.86
N GLU A 11 1.65 -0.87 9.11
CA GLU A 11 0.45 -0.12 9.50
C GLU A 11 0.45 1.31 8.94
N GLU A 12 1.61 1.98 8.90
CA GLU A 12 1.75 3.31 8.28
C GLU A 12 1.52 3.25 6.76
N ILE A 13 2.04 2.21 6.10
CA ILE A 13 1.83 1.98 4.67
C ILE A 13 0.36 1.68 4.39
N HIS A 14 -0.27 0.83 5.19
CA HIS A 14 -1.68 0.47 5.07
C HIS A 14 -2.60 1.68 5.29
N ALA A 15 -2.31 2.50 6.30
CA ALA A 15 -3.08 3.71 6.56
C ALA A 15 -3.09 4.66 5.35
N VAL A 16 -1.94 4.91 4.71
CA VAL A 16 -1.92 5.80 3.53
C VAL A 16 -2.64 5.20 2.33
N ILE A 17 -2.64 3.88 2.16
CA ILE A 17 -3.41 3.23 1.09
C ILE A 17 -4.91 3.38 1.38
N ALA A 18 -5.35 3.10 2.61
CA ALA A 18 -6.75 3.21 3.01
C ALA A 18 -7.28 4.65 2.92
N ASP A 19 -6.48 5.66 3.29
CA ASP A 19 -6.88 7.07 3.20
C ASP A 19 -7.15 7.52 1.76
N ASN A 20 -6.47 6.93 0.77
CA ASN A 20 -6.60 7.27 -0.65
C ASN A 20 -7.53 6.32 -1.42
N ASN A 21 -7.63 5.06 -0.97
CA ASN A 21 -8.42 3.98 -1.55
C ASN A 21 -9.24 3.30 -0.43
N PRO A 22 -10.25 3.99 0.12
CA PRO A 22 -10.96 3.55 1.33
C PRO A 22 -11.80 2.28 1.16
N ILE A 23 -12.03 1.86 -0.10
CA ILE A 23 -12.68 0.60 -0.45
C ILE A 23 -11.68 -0.51 -0.79
N GLY A 24 -10.38 -0.27 -0.61
CA GLY A 24 -9.32 -1.18 -0.97
C GLY A 24 -8.95 -1.17 -2.45
N ILE A 25 -8.17 -2.18 -2.85
CA ILE A 25 -7.75 -2.40 -4.23
C ILE A 25 -8.70 -3.42 -4.86
N VAL A 26 -9.82 -2.91 -5.38
CA VAL A 26 -10.91 -3.75 -5.90
C VAL A 26 -10.81 -3.85 -7.43
N PRO A 27 -10.62 -5.05 -8.01
CA PRO A 27 -10.70 -5.27 -9.45
C PRO A 27 -11.89 -4.57 -10.13
N GLY A 28 -11.61 -3.88 -11.24
CA GLY A 28 -12.62 -3.13 -11.99
C GLY A 28 -13.01 -1.78 -11.37
N MET A 29 -12.50 -1.42 -10.18
CA MET A 29 -12.66 -0.09 -9.59
C MET A 29 -11.45 0.79 -9.87
N ALA A 30 -11.65 2.11 -9.86
CA ALA A 30 -10.54 3.06 -9.95
C ALA A 30 -9.63 2.98 -8.73
N PHE A 31 -8.34 3.21 -8.94
CA PHE A 31 -7.33 3.31 -7.88
C PHE A 31 -6.73 4.72 -7.92
N ASN A 32 -6.78 5.43 -6.80
CA ASN A 32 -6.10 6.69 -6.63
C ASN A 32 -4.63 6.42 -6.31
N GLU A 33 -3.73 7.21 -6.90
CA GLU A 33 -2.30 7.14 -6.61
C GLU A 33 -2.03 7.30 -5.10
N VAL A 34 -1.10 6.52 -4.57
CA VAL A 34 -0.73 6.52 -3.15
C VAL A 34 0.73 6.90 -3.00
N THR A 35 1.03 7.89 -2.16
CA THR A 35 2.41 8.21 -1.80
C THR A 35 2.80 7.46 -0.52
N ILE A 36 3.78 6.56 -0.62
CA ILE A 36 4.30 5.82 0.53
C ILE A 36 5.17 6.75 1.39
N PRO A 37 5.10 6.66 2.74
CA PRO A 37 5.94 7.46 3.60
C PRO A 37 7.44 7.25 3.34
N PRO A 38 8.27 8.28 3.56
CA PRO A 38 9.71 8.15 3.41
C PRO A 38 10.31 7.32 4.54
N CYS A 39 11.45 6.70 4.27
CA CYS A 39 12.28 6.11 5.33
C CYS A 39 12.88 7.19 6.23
N THR A 40 13.04 6.84 7.51
CA THR A 40 13.56 7.73 8.55
C THR A 40 14.83 7.17 9.18
N ASP A 41 15.52 8.00 9.95
CA ASP A 41 16.50 7.53 10.91
C ASP A 41 15.81 6.83 12.10
N GLN A 42 16.62 6.24 12.98
CA GLN A 42 16.19 5.60 14.24
C GLN A 42 15.40 6.49 15.22
N ASN A 43 15.37 7.81 14.99
CA ASN A 43 14.64 8.77 15.80
C ASN A 43 13.36 9.27 15.11
N GLY A 44 13.03 8.73 13.93
CA GLY A 44 11.88 9.16 13.13
C GLY A 44 12.13 10.44 12.31
N ASN A 45 13.38 10.91 12.19
CA ASN A 45 13.69 12.07 11.36
C ASN A 45 13.92 11.65 9.91
N LEU A 46 13.60 12.55 8.97
CA LEU A 46 14.00 12.37 7.58
C LEU A 46 15.51 12.27 7.46
N VAL A 47 15.98 11.28 6.71
CA VAL A 47 17.39 11.13 6.37
C VAL A 47 17.77 12.23 5.37
N THR A 48 18.93 12.84 5.56
CA THR A 48 19.41 13.96 4.72
C THR A 48 20.25 13.51 3.53
N GLU A 49 20.67 12.24 3.52
CA GLU A 49 21.32 11.59 2.38
C GLU A 49 20.30 11.25 1.29
N ASP A 50 20.77 11.16 0.05
CA ASP A 50 19.95 10.66 -1.06
C ASP A 50 19.54 9.21 -0.79
N ILE A 51 18.24 8.94 -0.90
CA ILE A 51 17.65 7.61 -0.75
C ILE A 51 17.13 7.14 -2.11
N ASP A 52 17.52 5.93 -2.49
CA ASP A 52 16.92 5.15 -3.56
C ASP A 52 15.77 4.31 -2.99
N TYR A 53 14.55 4.55 -3.47
CA TYR A 53 13.36 3.79 -3.06
C TYR A 53 13.01 2.73 -4.10
N GLN A 54 12.59 1.57 -3.63
CA GLN A 54 12.18 0.47 -4.51
C GLN A 54 10.94 -0.21 -3.96
N VAL A 55 10.08 -0.68 -4.86
CA VAL A 55 8.99 -1.59 -4.52
C VAL A 55 9.09 -2.80 -5.43
N THR A 56 9.10 -3.98 -4.84
CA THR A 56 9.16 -5.26 -5.56
C THR A 56 7.92 -6.09 -5.33
N ASN A 57 7.61 -6.98 -6.28
CA ASN A 57 6.42 -7.83 -6.27
C ASN A 57 5.10 -7.04 -6.33
N LEU A 58 5.12 -5.88 -7.00
CA LEU A 58 3.88 -5.19 -7.33
C LEU A 58 3.00 -6.05 -8.25
N PRO A 59 1.68 -6.07 -8.03
CA PRO A 59 0.75 -6.66 -8.97
C PRO A 59 0.90 -6.10 -10.38
N GLU A 60 0.58 -6.93 -11.38
CA GLU A 60 0.52 -6.47 -12.77
C GLU A 60 -0.39 -5.22 -12.87
N GLY A 61 0.01 -4.23 -13.67
CA GLY A 61 -0.74 -2.99 -13.86
C GLY A 61 -0.43 -1.89 -12.85
N PHE A 62 0.28 -2.20 -11.77
CA PHE A 62 0.81 -1.20 -10.84
C PHE A 62 2.26 -0.85 -11.19
N ILE A 63 2.63 0.39 -10.90
CA ILE A 63 4.01 0.89 -10.95
C ILE A 63 4.36 1.63 -9.67
N PHE A 64 5.67 1.70 -9.43
CA PHE A 64 6.24 2.53 -8.40
C PHE A 64 7.14 3.60 -9.01
N ILE A 65 6.87 4.87 -8.67
CA ILE A 65 7.66 6.03 -9.07
C ILE A 65 8.59 6.37 -7.91
N ASN A 66 9.81 5.85 -7.97
CA ASN A 66 10.83 5.93 -6.92
C ASN A 66 10.99 7.34 -6.31
N ASN A 67 11.27 8.35 -7.13
CA ASN A 67 11.60 9.70 -6.64
C ASN A 67 10.46 10.37 -5.85
N THR A 68 9.22 10.00 -6.14
CA THR A 68 8.02 10.54 -5.48
C THR A 68 7.40 9.56 -4.49
N ARG A 69 7.89 8.32 -4.44
CA ARG A 69 7.34 7.20 -3.68
C ARG A 69 5.86 6.91 -4.01
N ILE A 70 5.47 7.16 -5.26
CA ILE A 70 4.07 6.98 -5.67
C ILE A 70 3.87 5.57 -6.20
N ILE A 71 2.87 4.87 -5.66
CA ILE A 71 2.25 3.70 -6.29
C ILE A 71 1.05 4.19 -7.11
N SER A 72 1.01 3.82 -8.38
CA SER A 72 -0.09 4.18 -9.29
C SER A 72 -0.39 3.05 -10.27
N LEU A 73 -1.51 3.16 -10.98
CA LEU A 73 -1.77 2.35 -12.16
C LEU A 73 -0.94 2.90 -13.34
N THR A 74 -0.49 2.00 -14.22
CA THR A 74 0.29 2.39 -15.40
C THR A 74 -0.51 3.21 -16.41
N GLU A 75 -1.44 2.56 -17.08
CA GLU A 75 -2.25 3.08 -18.20
C GLU A 75 -3.71 2.59 -18.09
N ARG A 76 -4.13 2.18 -16.90
CA ARG A 76 -5.48 1.65 -16.65
C ARG A 76 -6.23 2.63 -15.77
N ASP A 77 -7.50 2.84 -16.10
CA ASP A 77 -8.42 3.64 -15.28
C ASP A 77 -8.92 2.84 -14.06
N THR A 78 -8.71 1.52 -14.06
CA THR A 78 -9.20 0.60 -13.03
C THR A 78 -8.19 -0.50 -12.69
N VAL A 79 -8.28 -1.00 -11.46
CA VAL A 79 -7.51 -2.14 -10.95
C VAL A 79 -7.72 -3.36 -11.86
N PRO A 80 -6.64 -4.08 -12.24
CA PRO A 80 -6.75 -5.28 -13.07
C PRO A 80 -7.59 -6.41 -12.46
N ASP A 81 -8.40 -7.04 -13.31
CA ASP A 81 -9.19 -8.24 -12.97
C ASP A 81 -8.35 -9.44 -12.49
N THR A 82 -7.04 -9.41 -12.70
CA THR A 82 -6.10 -10.43 -12.23
C THR A 82 -5.76 -10.30 -10.74
N LEU A 83 -6.01 -9.14 -10.12
CA LEU A 83 -5.69 -8.88 -8.72
C LEU A 83 -6.82 -9.32 -7.78
N LYS A 84 -7.09 -10.62 -7.74
CA LYS A 84 -8.16 -11.21 -6.91
C LYS A 84 -7.68 -11.73 -5.56
N GLU A 85 -6.37 -11.79 -5.38
CA GLU A 85 -5.72 -12.41 -4.23
C GLU A 85 -4.85 -11.40 -3.49
N LEU A 86 -4.56 -11.72 -2.24
CA LEU A 86 -3.60 -11.03 -1.41
C LEU A 86 -2.20 -11.09 -2.04
N VAL A 87 -1.57 -9.93 -2.22
CA VAL A 87 -0.20 -9.84 -2.74
C VAL A 87 0.70 -9.16 -1.72
N THR A 88 1.68 -9.92 -1.23
CA THR A 88 2.77 -9.41 -0.40
C THR A 88 3.77 -8.67 -1.25
N THR A 89 3.93 -7.38 -0.99
CA THR A 89 4.80 -6.45 -1.69
C THR A 89 5.89 -5.98 -0.73
N THR A 90 7.11 -5.77 -1.22
CA THR A 90 8.22 -5.26 -0.39
C THR A 90 8.54 -3.84 -0.79
N TYR A 91 8.48 -2.92 0.17
CA TYR A 91 9.02 -1.56 0.05
C TYR A 91 10.41 -1.51 0.66
N ALA A 92 11.39 -1.05 -0.09
CA ALA A 92 12.78 -0.95 0.35
C ALA A 92 13.34 0.45 0.10
N CYS A 93 14.28 0.83 0.94
CA CYS A 93 15.05 2.05 0.78
C CYS A 93 16.52 1.81 1.06
N GLU A 94 17.36 2.43 0.26
CA GLU A 94 18.81 2.36 0.37
C GLU A 94 19.42 3.75 0.27
N THR A 95 20.28 4.09 1.22
CA THR A 95 21.09 5.31 1.16
C THR A 95 22.33 5.09 0.29
N ASN A 96 22.92 6.16 -0.22
CA ASN A 96 24.20 6.09 -0.94
C ASN A 96 25.37 5.54 -0.10
N SER A 97 25.26 5.57 1.23
CA SER A 97 26.21 5.00 2.18
C SER A 97 26.00 3.49 2.43
N GLY A 98 24.97 2.90 1.83
CA GLY A 98 24.68 1.46 1.86
C GLY A 98 23.83 1.01 3.04
N LEU A 99 23.27 1.94 3.84
CA LEU A 99 22.24 1.58 4.82
C LEU A 99 20.95 1.20 4.09
N LYS A 100 20.34 0.09 4.49
CA LYS A 100 19.12 -0.44 3.91
C LYS A 100 18.06 -0.66 4.97
N ALA A 101 16.81 -0.49 4.59
CA ALA A 101 15.66 -0.95 5.34
C ALA A 101 14.57 -1.42 4.37
N GLU A 102 13.78 -2.38 4.81
CA GLU A 102 12.69 -2.95 4.03
C GLU A 102 11.49 -3.21 4.92
N GLN A 103 10.31 -3.14 4.33
CA GLN A 103 9.05 -3.49 4.95
C GLN A 103 8.19 -4.25 3.94
N GLU A 104 7.71 -5.41 4.34
CA GLU A 104 6.66 -6.13 3.61
C GLU A 104 5.29 -5.57 4.00
N PHE A 105 4.42 -5.40 3.01
CA PHE A 105 3.04 -5.00 3.19
C PHE A 105 2.14 -5.70 2.18
N GLU A 106 0.85 -5.69 2.44
CA GLU A 106 -0.15 -6.35 1.62
C GLU A 106 -0.98 -5.30 0.88
N LEU A 107 -1.15 -5.45 -0.44
CA LEU A 107 -1.88 -4.48 -1.28
C LEU A 107 -3.40 -4.73 -1.35
N ASN A 108 -3.87 -5.93 -1.00
CA ASN A 108 -5.25 -6.36 -1.19
C ASN A 108 -5.90 -6.90 0.11
N ASP A 109 -5.33 -6.50 1.25
CA ASP A 109 -5.82 -6.74 2.61
C ASP A 109 -5.50 -5.46 3.41
N LEU A 110 -6.51 -4.63 3.62
CA LEU A 110 -6.40 -3.38 4.40
C LEU A 110 -7.00 -3.49 5.80
N ASP A 111 -7.58 -4.63 6.18
CA ASP A 111 -8.28 -4.81 7.45
C ASP A 111 -7.60 -5.80 8.42
N GLU A 112 -6.43 -6.34 8.04
CA GLU A 112 -5.64 -7.33 8.80
C GLU A 112 -6.41 -8.66 9.04
N GLY A 113 -7.58 -8.81 8.43
CA GLY A 113 -8.39 -10.00 8.43
C GLY A 113 -7.97 -10.89 7.26
N GLY A 114 -7.53 -12.11 7.55
CA GLY A 114 -6.93 -13.01 6.55
C GLY A 114 -7.81 -13.53 5.40
N VAL A 115 -8.80 -12.79 4.89
CA VAL A 115 -9.57 -13.11 3.67
C VAL A 115 -10.25 -11.89 2.99
N THR A 116 -9.54 -11.27 2.03
CA THR A 116 -10.02 -10.70 0.73
C THR A 116 -11.24 -9.76 0.67
N ASP A 117 -10.97 -8.46 0.46
CA ASP A 117 -11.91 -7.36 0.17
C ASP A 117 -12.80 -7.57 -1.09
N PHE A 118 -12.31 -8.25 -2.13
CA PHE A 118 -13.08 -8.46 -3.38
C PHE A 118 -14.12 -9.60 -3.30
N TYR A 119 -13.84 -10.66 -2.52
CA TYR A 119 -14.76 -11.80 -2.40
C TYR A 119 -15.94 -11.44 -1.50
N GLU A 120 -15.73 -10.59 -0.49
CA GLU A 120 -16.77 -10.06 0.38
C GLU A 120 -17.63 -9.01 -0.33
N PHE A 121 -17.05 -8.07 -1.08
CA PHE A 121 -17.79 -7.06 -1.83
C PHE A 121 -18.82 -7.65 -2.82
N LEU A 122 -18.51 -8.77 -3.49
CA LEU A 122 -19.38 -9.38 -4.50
C LEU A 122 -20.38 -10.41 -3.95
N ASN A 123 -20.07 -11.10 -2.84
CA ASN A 123 -20.82 -12.30 -2.44
C ASN A 123 -21.50 -12.25 -1.05
N SER A 124 -21.27 -11.24 -0.21
CA SER A 124 -21.70 -11.34 1.20
C SER A 124 -22.95 -10.54 1.60
N GLU A 125 -23.56 -9.72 0.75
CA GLU A 125 -24.66 -8.80 1.16
C GLU A 125 -24.30 -7.90 2.38
N VAL A 126 -23.01 -7.73 2.66
CA VAL A 126 -22.49 -6.97 3.79
C VAL A 126 -21.54 -5.89 3.19
N PRO A 127 -21.99 -4.60 3.07
CA PRO A 127 -21.22 -3.40 2.59
C PRO A 127 -20.21 -2.62 3.50
N LEU A 128 -18.91 -2.73 3.22
CA LEU A 128 -17.70 -2.16 3.88
C LEU A 128 -17.85 -0.93 4.84
N LEU A 129 -17.23 -1.04 6.03
CA LEU A 129 -17.41 -0.22 7.25
C LEU A 129 -17.32 1.31 7.05
N ASN A 130 -18.30 2.05 7.60
CA ASN A 130 -18.04 3.39 8.12
C ASN A 130 -17.41 3.31 9.53
N GLN A 131 -16.99 4.45 10.10
CA GLN A 131 -16.33 4.52 11.43
C GLN A 131 -17.18 4.00 12.62
N ASN A 132 -18.41 3.55 12.36
CA ASN A 132 -19.31 2.86 13.30
C ASN A 132 -19.72 1.44 12.85
N GLY A 133 -19.13 0.93 11.77
CA GLY A 133 -19.27 -0.44 11.30
C GLY A 133 -20.60 -0.86 10.72
N TYR A 134 -21.38 0.06 10.12
CA TYR A 134 -22.65 -0.30 9.49
C TYR A 134 -22.74 -0.03 8.01
N PHE A 135 -23.64 -0.84 7.45
CA PHE A 135 -23.63 -1.40 6.14
C PHE A 135 -25.10 -1.32 5.65
N GLN A 136 -25.45 -0.50 4.65
CA GLN A 136 -26.83 -0.43 4.10
C GLN A 136 -26.90 -0.97 2.68
N LEU A 137 -27.61 -2.10 2.50
CA LEU A 137 -28.20 -2.49 1.23
C LEU A 137 -29.67 -2.09 1.23
N ASN A 138 -30.08 -1.23 0.30
CA ASN A 138 -31.49 -1.05 -0.01
C ASN A 138 -31.89 -2.17 -0.99
N LEU A 139 -32.71 -3.12 -0.52
CA LEU A 139 -33.55 -3.95 -1.39
C LEU A 139 -34.76 -3.14 -1.88
#